data_AF-A0A948QYA8-F1
#
_entry.id   AF-A0A948QYA8-F1
#
_cell.length_a   1.000
_cell.length_b   1.000
_cell.length_c   1.000
_cell.angle_alpha   90.00
_cell.angle_beta   90.00
_cell.angle_gamma   90.00
#
_symmetry.space_group_name_H-M   'P 1'
#
loop_
_entity.id
_entity.type
_entity.pdbx_description
1 polymer ?
#
loop_
_entity_poly.entity_id
_entity_poly.type
_entity_poly.pdbx_seq_one_letter_code
_entity_poly.pdbx_strand_id
1 'polypeptide(L)'
;MLTRNLIIVFGLIALILIMAFTVLKESEFPKEQKEGEISVEEKELIEAWILENNLNQYGDPKDTVYIGGTPLFNEMTGKSIDRYEYILRNYPDRPWKK
;
A
#
# COMPACT_ATOMS: atom_id res chain seq x y z
N MET A 1 -43.48 6.51 -37.94
CA MET A 1 -42.59 5.35 -37.65
C MET A 1 -41.14 5.75 -37.38
N LEU A 2 -40.58 6.74 -38.09
CA LEU A 2 -39.17 7.17 -37.93
C LEU A 2 -38.82 7.71 -36.53
N THR A 3 -39.72 8.47 -35.90
CA THR A 3 -39.51 9.12 -34.60
C THR A 3 -39.41 8.14 -33.43
N ARG A 4 -40.16 7.04 -33.47
CA ARG A 4 -40.14 6.01 -32.41
C ARG A 4 -38.81 5.23 -32.39
N ASN A 5 -38.28 4.89 -33.57
CA ASN A 5 -37.02 4.15 -33.67
C ASN A 5 -35.83 5.03 -33.28
N LEU A 6 -35.90 6.33 -33.58
CA LEU A 6 -34.88 7.29 -33.21
C LEU A 6 -34.76 7.46 -31.69
N ILE A 7 -35.90 7.54 -30.98
CA ILE A 7 -35.94 7.61 -29.51
C ILE A 7 -35.33 6.36 -28.86
N ILE A 8 -35.62 5.16 -29.42
CA ILE A 8 -35.07 3.89 -28.91
C ILE A 8 -33.55 3.83 -29.10
N VAL A 9 -33.05 4.25 -30.27
CA VAL A 9 -31.60 4.25 -30.56
C VAL A 9 -30.84 5.22 -29.66
N PHE A 10 -31.35 6.44 -29.45
CA PHE A 10 -30.73 7.39 -28.52
C PHE A 10 -30.77 6.90 -27.06
N GLY A 11 -31.86 6.23 -26.66
CA GLY A 11 -31.95 5.61 -25.33
C GLY A 11 -30.93 4.49 -25.12
N LEU A 12 -30.69 3.64 -26.13
CA LEU A 12 -29.68 2.59 -26.09
C LEU A 12 -28.25 3.15 -26.04
N ILE A 13 -27.96 4.19 -26.82
CA ILE A 13 -26.66 4.87 -26.79
C ILE A 13 -26.41 5.49 -25.42
N ALA A 14 -27.40 6.18 -24.85
CA ALA A 14 -27.29 6.75 -23.51
C ALA A 14 -27.06 5.68 -22.44
N LEU A 15 -27.75 4.54 -22.53
CA LEU A 15 -27.58 3.41 -21.62
C LEU A 15 -26.16 2.82 -21.70
N ILE A 16 -25.64 2.63 -22.91
CA ILE A 16 -24.27 2.14 -23.14
C ILE A 16 -23.24 3.13 -22.60
N LEU A 17 -23.45 4.43 -22.80
CA LEU A 17 -22.57 5.47 -22.26
C LEU A 17 -22.60 5.52 -20.73
N ILE A 18 -23.76 5.33 -20.10
CA ILE A 18 -23.88 5.24 -18.64
C ILE A 18 -23.16 4.00 -18.12
N MET A 19 -23.33 2.83 -18.75
CA MET A 19 -22.62 1.61 -18.35
C MET A 19 -21.10 1.73 -18.54
N ALA A 20 -20.65 2.34 -19.65
CA ALA A 20 -19.24 2.63 -19.86
C ALA A 20 -18.69 3.63 -18.82
N PHE A 21 -19.48 4.64 -18.46
CA PHE A 21 -19.13 5.60 -17.41
C PHE A 21 -19.05 4.95 -16.03
N THR A 22 -19.98 4.03 -15.70
CA THR A 22 -19.90 3.27 -14.44
C THR A 22 -18.68 2.36 -14.40
N VAL A 23 -18.31 1.71 -15.51
CA VAL A 23 -17.12 0.84 -15.60
C VAL A 23 -15.81 1.65 -15.59
N LEU A 24 -15.77 2.85 -16.17
CA LEU A 24 -14.60 3.73 -16.12
C LEU A 24 -14.38 4.35 -14.73
N LYS A 25 -15.46 4.61 -13.99
CA LYS A 25 -15.40 5.13 -12.62
C LYS A 25 -14.87 4.09 -11.62
N GLU A 26 -14.93 2.80 -11.95
CA GLU A 26 -14.35 1.71 -11.17
C GLU A 26 -12.81 1.81 -11.05
N SER A 27 -12.13 2.62 -11.88
CA SER A 27 -10.67 2.81 -11.77
C SER A 27 -10.24 3.63 -10.55
N GLU A 28 -11.17 4.25 -9.82
CA GLU A 28 -10.94 4.83 -8.50
C GLU A 28 -11.36 3.85 -7.40
N PHE A 29 -10.88 2.60 -7.47
CA PHE A 29 -10.98 1.67 -6.35
C PHE A 29 -10.53 2.40 -5.06
N PRO A 30 -11.39 2.55 -4.04
CA PRO A 30 -10.97 3.02 -2.74
C PRO A 30 -9.81 2.13 -2.32
N LYS A 31 -8.69 2.73 -1.87
CA LYS A 31 -7.60 1.99 -1.24
C LYS A 31 -8.19 1.31 -0.01
N GLU A 32 -8.67 0.09 -0.18
CA GLU A 32 -9.10 -0.77 0.90
C GLU A 32 -7.82 -1.11 1.66
N GLN A 33 -7.51 -0.31 2.68
CA GLN A 33 -6.41 -0.56 3.59
C GLN A 33 -6.66 -1.93 4.22
N LYS A 34 -5.95 -2.94 3.72
CA LYS A 34 -5.86 -4.23 4.40
C LYS A 34 -5.35 -3.94 5.82
N GLU A 35 -6.11 -4.35 6.83
CA GLU A 35 -5.62 -4.39 8.22
C GLU A 35 -4.26 -5.12 8.23
N GLY A 36 -3.18 -4.35 8.37
CA GLY A 36 -1.80 -4.86 8.32
C GLY A 36 -0.89 -4.16 7.30
N GLU A 37 -1.44 -3.41 6.33
CA GLU A 37 -0.62 -2.66 5.38
C GLU A 37 -0.34 -1.24 5.91
N ILE A 38 0.93 -0.99 6.23
CA ILE A 38 1.41 0.32 6.70
C ILE A 38 1.20 1.40 5.64
N SER A 39 0.61 2.54 6.04
CA SER A 39 0.31 3.63 5.11
C SER A 39 1.57 4.28 4.56
N VAL A 40 1.45 4.98 3.42
CA VAL A 40 2.60 5.69 2.81
C VAL A 40 3.12 6.76 3.77
N GLU A 41 2.21 7.49 4.42
CA GLU A 41 2.53 8.54 5.37
C GLU A 41 3.27 7.96 6.60
N GLU A 42 2.85 6.79 7.10
CA GLU A 42 3.55 6.15 8.21
C GLU A 42 4.94 5.63 7.81
N LYS A 43 5.12 5.15 6.57
CA LYS A 43 6.44 4.81 6.04
C LYS A 43 7.35 6.03 6.02
N GLU A 44 6.86 7.19 5.59
CA GLU A 44 7.64 8.43 5.60
C GLU A 44 8.08 8.86 7.00
N LEU A 45 7.20 8.71 8.01
CA LEU A 45 7.56 8.96 9.42
C LEU A 45 8.66 8.00 9.91
N ILE A 46 8.59 6.73 9.52
CA ILE A 46 9.63 5.75 9.85
C ILE A 46 10.98 6.14 9.23
N GLU A 47 10.99 6.54 7.95
CA GLU A 47 12.22 6.95 7.28
C GLU A 47 12.84 8.20 7.94
N ALA A 48 12.02 9.19 8.31
CA ALA A 48 12.47 10.37 9.05
C ALA A 48 13.09 9.97 10.40
N TRP A 49 12.41 9.11 11.16
CA TRP A 49 12.91 8.62 12.44
C TRP A 49 14.23 7.84 12.31
N ILE A 50 14.38 6.98 11.30
CA ILE A 50 15.63 6.25 11.02
C ILE A 50 16.77 7.24 10.79
N LEU A 51 16.55 8.26 9.96
CA LEU A 51 17.55 9.26 9.62
C LEU A 51 17.95 10.11 10.84
N GLU A 52 16.97 10.64 11.57
CA GLU A 52 17.18 11.50 12.73
C GLU A 52 17.97 10.81 13.84
N ASN A 53 17.75 9.50 14.02
CA ASN A 53 18.39 8.71 15.08
C ASN A 53 19.68 8.02 14.61
N ASN A 54 20.13 8.27 13.38
CA ASN A 54 21.31 7.64 12.78
C ASN A 54 21.27 6.09 12.90
N LEU A 55 20.12 5.53 12.59
CA LEU A 55 19.87 4.08 12.57
C LEU A 55 20.19 3.50 11.19
N ASN A 56 20.28 2.17 11.10
CA ASN A 56 20.33 1.51 9.79
C ASN A 56 18.92 1.42 9.16
N GLN A 57 18.87 0.95 7.93
CA GLN A 57 17.63 0.84 7.14
C GLN A 57 16.51 -0.03 7.75
N TYR A 58 16.82 -0.79 8.81
CA TYR A 58 15.88 -1.67 9.52
C TYR A 58 15.45 -1.09 10.87
N GLY A 59 15.88 0.13 11.22
CA GLY A 59 15.61 0.76 12.50
C GLY A 59 16.56 0.34 13.63
N ASP A 60 17.51 -0.55 13.36
CA ASP A 60 18.50 -1.00 14.36
C ASP A 60 19.72 -0.06 14.41
N PRO A 61 20.61 -0.15 15.42
CA PRO A 61 21.84 0.62 15.46
C PRO A 61 22.66 0.48 14.17
N LYS A 62 23.28 1.57 13.71
CA LYS A 62 23.99 1.64 12.41
C LYS A 62 25.07 0.58 12.23
N ASP A 63 25.76 0.24 13.30
CA ASP A 63 26.88 -0.71 13.29
C ASP A 63 26.44 -2.16 13.53
N THR A 64 25.12 -2.44 13.45
CA THR A 64 24.58 -3.79 13.59
C THR A 64 25.01 -4.67 12.41
N VAL A 65 25.54 -5.86 12.72
CA VAL A 65 25.91 -6.88 11.75
C VAL A 65 24.94 -8.04 11.84
N TYR A 66 24.33 -8.42 10.72
CA TYR A 66 23.41 -9.55 10.65
C TYR A 66 24.13 -10.80 10.15
N ILE A 67 24.01 -11.89 10.91
CA ILE A 67 24.41 -13.22 10.43
C ILE A 67 23.48 -13.56 9.26
N GLY A 68 24.04 -13.76 8.07
CA GLY A 68 23.28 -13.93 6.82
C GLY A 68 23.03 -12.62 6.05
N GLY A 69 23.56 -11.48 6.51
CA GLY A 69 23.57 -10.20 5.79
C GLY A 69 22.29 -9.35 5.94
N THR A 70 21.17 -9.92 6.37
CA THR A 70 19.90 -9.20 6.59
C THR A 70 19.08 -9.83 7.73
N PRO A 71 18.35 -9.03 8.53
CA PRO A 71 17.42 -9.60 9.52
C PRO A 71 16.11 -10.08 8.89
N LEU A 72 15.89 -9.80 7.61
CA LEU A 72 14.63 -10.07 6.92
C LEU A 72 14.47 -11.53 6.48
N PHE A 73 15.50 -12.35 6.61
CA PHE A 73 15.49 -13.75 6.21
C PHE A 73 15.90 -14.67 7.36
N ASN A 74 15.05 -15.64 7.66
CA ASN A 74 15.33 -16.66 8.66
C ASN A 74 15.81 -17.94 7.96
N GLU A 75 17.12 -18.18 7.97
CA GLU A 75 17.75 -19.34 7.31
C GLU A 75 17.28 -20.69 7.87
N MET A 76 16.91 -20.77 9.15
CA MET A 76 16.44 -22.03 9.76
C MET A 76 15.08 -22.45 9.20
N THR A 77 14.23 -21.47 8.85
CA THR A 77 12.85 -21.70 8.38
C THR A 77 12.67 -21.47 6.89
N GLY A 78 13.64 -20.82 6.23
CA GLY A 78 13.54 -20.38 4.83
C GLY A 78 12.50 -19.28 4.59
N LYS A 79 12.04 -18.57 5.63
CA LYS A 79 11.01 -17.53 5.52
C LYS A 79 11.61 -16.13 5.49
N SER A 80 11.03 -15.26 4.67
CA SER A 80 11.31 -13.82 4.67
C SER A 80 10.15 -13.03 5.26
N ILE A 81 10.44 -11.85 5.80
CA ILE A 81 9.45 -10.86 6.24
C ILE A 81 9.68 -9.52 5.54
N ASP A 82 8.63 -8.69 5.48
CA ASP A 82 8.76 -7.33 4.97
C ASP A 82 9.59 -6.45 5.92
N ARG A 83 10.25 -5.43 5.37
CA ARG A 83 11.06 -4.48 6.14
C ARG A 83 10.24 -3.72 7.19
N TYR A 84 9.08 -3.21 6.81
CA TYR A 84 8.23 -2.47 7.73
C TYR A 84 7.54 -3.41 8.73
N GLU A 85 7.26 -4.65 8.34
CA GLU A 85 6.84 -5.68 9.30
C GLU A 85 7.92 -5.93 10.37
N TYR A 86 9.19 -6.05 9.99
CA TYR A 86 10.30 -6.17 10.95
C TYR A 86 10.37 -4.96 11.89
N ILE A 87 10.32 -3.75 11.35
CA ILE A 87 10.36 -2.50 12.13
C ILE A 87 9.21 -2.44 13.13
N LEU A 88 7.97 -2.73 12.68
CA LEU A 88 6.79 -2.71 13.54
C LEU A 88 6.84 -3.78 14.65
N ARG A 89 7.47 -4.93 14.39
CA ARG A 89 7.68 -5.97 15.40
C ARG A 89 8.69 -5.56 16.47
N ASN A 90 9.76 -4.85 16.10
CA ASN A 90 10.79 -4.40 17.04
C ASN A 90 10.43 -3.12 17.78
N TYR A 91 9.57 -2.28 17.19
CA TYR A 91 9.14 -1.00 17.75
C TYR A 91 7.61 -0.90 17.86
N PRO A 92 6.97 -1.73 18.71
CA PRO A 92 5.52 -1.79 18.84
C PRO A 92 4.91 -0.50 19.40
N ASP A 93 5.71 0.32 20.09
CA ASP A 93 5.36 1.63 20.65
C ASP A 93 5.38 2.76 19.62
N ARG A 94 5.89 2.50 18.40
CA ARG A 94 5.90 3.44 17.26
C ARG A 94 6.55 4.80 17.61
N PRO A 95 7.85 4.83 17.93
CA PRO A 95 8.57 6.04 18.38
C PRO A 95 8.60 7.20 17.35
N TRP A 96 8.20 6.95 16.10
CA TRP A 96 8.02 7.95 15.05
C TRP A 96 6.67 8.70 15.10
N LYS A 97 5.73 8.33 15.97
CA LYS A 97 4.41 8.98 16.11
C LYS A 97 4.35 10.04 17.24
N LYS A 98 5.49 10.64 17.58
CA LYS A 98 5.59 11.61 18.68
C LYS A 98 4.91 12.93 18.40
#